data_AF-A0A355WA38-F1
#
_entry.id   AF-A0A355WA38-F1
#
_cell.length_a   1.000
_cell.length_b   1.000
_cell.length_c   1.000
_cell.angle_alpha   90.00
_cell.angle_beta   90.00
_cell.angle_gamma   90.00
#
_symmetry.space_group_name_H-M   'P 1'
#
loop_
_entity.id
_entity.type
_entity.pdbx_description
1 polymer ?
#
loop_
_entity_poly.entity_id
_entity_poly.type
_entity_poly.pdbx_seq_one_letter_code
_entity_poly.pdbx_strand_id
1 'polypeptide(L)'
;MEIPITKADKLKPHPDDASLAFGTIFTDHMFNMDYSLEKGWHDPRIEPYKPIEIDPSAMVLHYGQAIFEGLKAFSTDSSIQMFRPKDNLKRFNRSARTLCIPEIDEAFALTALKKLINLDRKWVPKSHGTSLYIRPIIIATDPYLGVRASHTYRFFIILSPVGAYYAEGFNPVKIWVTTDHVRAVPGGVGEAKTAGNYAASLYAGEEAVKNGYTQVLWLDGIERKYVEEVGSMNIFFVIDDELITPMLSGSILPGITRDSVMELAKSWGIKTVERKISINEIMEAHGSGRLKEIFGSGTAAVLSPVGELKYNDKIITVGDGKVGPITLRLFDAITDIQYGKTKDTMEWIEPV
;
A
#
# COMPACT_ATOMS: atom_id res chain seq x y z
N MET A 1 -5.84 8.42 -26.47
CA MET A 1 -4.86 7.60 -27.22
C MET A 1 -5.41 6.18 -27.35
N GLU A 2 -5.23 5.53 -28.49
CA GLU A 2 -5.51 4.09 -28.60
C GLU A 2 -4.44 3.31 -27.82
N ILE A 3 -4.79 2.13 -27.28
CA ILE A 3 -3.86 1.24 -26.56
C ILE A 3 -3.77 -0.06 -27.37
N PRO A 4 -2.76 -0.23 -28.24
CA PRO A 4 -2.51 -1.47 -28.94
C PRO A 4 -2.27 -2.62 -27.94
N ILE A 5 -2.74 -3.81 -28.31
CA ILE A 5 -2.60 -5.02 -27.50
C ILE A 5 -1.85 -6.07 -28.31
N THR A 6 -0.68 -6.47 -27.81
CA THR A 6 0.06 -7.63 -28.29
C THR A 6 -0.10 -8.76 -27.29
N LYS A 7 -0.75 -9.84 -27.70
CA LYS A 7 -0.98 -11.00 -26.84
C LYS A 7 0.28 -11.86 -26.73
N ALA A 8 0.49 -12.50 -25.58
CA ALA A 8 1.54 -13.49 -25.40
C ALA A 8 1.30 -14.73 -26.29
N ASP A 9 2.35 -15.21 -26.94
CA ASP A 9 2.29 -16.42 -27.78
C ASP A 9 2.00 -17.68 -26.96
N LYS A 10 2.47 -17.70 -25.71
CA LYS A 10 2.25 -18.79 -24.74
C LYS A 10 1.85 -18.22 -23.39
N LEU A 11 0.68 -18.63 -22.92
CA LEU A 11 0.19 -18.29 -21.58
C LEU A 11 0.89 -19.15 -20.52
N LYS A 12 1.15 -18.56 -19.36
CA LYS A 12 1.74 -19.25 -18.21
C LYS A 12 0.70 -20.17 -17.54
N PRO A 13 1.13 -21.24 -16.86
CA PRO A 13 0.23 -22.01 -16.01
C PRO A 13 -0.31 -21.13 -14.87
N HIS A 14 -1.57 -21.32 -14.51
CA HIS A 14 -2.19 -20.61 -13.40
C HIS A 14 -1.89 -21.37 -12.11
N PRO A 15 -1.39 -20.71 -11.05
CA PRO A 15 -1.16 -21.36 -9.76
C PRO A 15 -2.49 -21.73 -9.09
N ASP A 16 -2.44 -22.66 -8.13
CA ASP A 16 -3.55 -22.90 -7.22
C ASP A 16 -3.68 -21.71 -6.25
N ASP A 17 -4.91 -21.21 -6.05
CA ASP A 17 -5.22 -20.10 -5.14
C ASP A 17 -4.67 -20.36 -3.73
N ALA A 18 -4.72 -21.62 -3.25
CA ALA A 18 -4.22 -22.01 -1.93
C ALA A 18 -2.70 -21.86 -1.77
N SER A 19 -1.95 -21.78 -2.88
CA SER A 19 -0.49 -21.65 -2.91
C SER A 19 0.00 -20.20 -3.09
N LEU A 20 -0.93 -19.24 -3.25
CA LEU A 20 -0.59 -17.86 -3.56
C LEU A 20 0.11 -17.17 -2.39
N ALA A 21 1.38 -16.82 -2.60
CA ALA A 21 2.12 -15.86 -1.78
C ALA A 21 2.00 -14.44 -2.35
N PHE A 22 2.41 -13.43 -1.57
CA PHE A 22 2.35 -12.05 -2.02
C PHE A 22 3.49 -11.72 -3.00
N GLY A 23 3.15 -11.31 -4.23
CA GLY A 23 4.06 -10.60 -5.13
C GLY A 23 5.15 -11.43 -5.80
N THR A 24 5.02 -12.76 -5.86
CA THR A 24 6.03 -13.67 -6.44
C THR A 24 5.68 -14.19 -7.83
N ILE A 25 4.39 -14.18 -8.19
CA ILE A 25 3.87 -14.64 -9.47
C ILE A 25 3.29 -13.45 -10.23
N PHE A 26 3.53 -13.37 -11.55
CA PHE A 26 3.07 -12.27 -12.40
C PHE A 26 2.33 -12.77 -13.63
N THR A 27 1.30 -12.03 -14.03
CA THR A 27 0.39 -12.39 -15.14
C THR A 27 1.06 -12.38 -16.51
N ASP A 28 0.32 -12.74 -17.55
CA ASP A 28 0.85 -12.90 -18.91
C ASP A 28 1.24 -11.57 -19.56
N HIS A 29 0.59 -10.46 -19.20
CA HIS A 29 0.78 -9.17 -19.83
C HIS A 29 1.13 -8.06 -18.83
N MET A 30 1.64 -6.95 -19.35
CA MET A 30 1.86 -5.69 -18.63
C MET A 30 1.45 -4.51 -19.51
N PHE A 31 1.12 -3.39 -18.88
CA PHE A 31 0.94 -2.11 -19.59
C PHE A 31 2.25 -1.32 -19.57
N ASN A 32 2.57 -0.62 -20.65
CA ASN A 32 3.67 0.35 -20.76
C ASN A 32 3.20 1.65 -21.41
N MET A 33 3.81 2.77 -21.02
CA MET A 33 3.68 4.08 -21.67
C MET A 33 4.95 4.88 -21.41
N ASP A 34 5.49 5.51 -22.44
CA ASP A 34 6.75 6.25 -22.36
C ASP A 34 6.49 7.75 -22.24
N TYR A 35 7.45 8.47 -21.68
CA TYR A 35 7.45 9.93 -21.60
C TYR A 35 8.73 10.50 -22.21
N SER A 36 8.59 11.60 -22.92
CA SER A 36 9.69 12.49 -23.31
C SER A 36 9.21 13.94 -23.30
N LEU A 37 10.11 14.90 -23.13
CA LEU A 37 9.74 16.32 -23.14
C LEU A 37 9.03 16.75 -24.43
N GLU A 38 9.43 16.21 -25.59
CA GLU A 38 8.87 16.63 -26.88
C GLU A 38 7.46 16.08 -27.13
N LYS A 39 7.14 14.90 -26.60
CA LYS A 39 5.89 14.18 -26.90
C LYS A 39 4.92 14.11 -25.71
N GLY A 40 5.38 14.45 -24.51
CA GLY A 40 4.69 14.11 -23.28
C GLY A 40 4.59 12.59 -23.11
N TRP A 41 3.51 12.13 -22.47
CA TRP A 41 3.16 10.72 -22.40
C TRP A 41 2.69 10.20 -23.76
N HIS A 42 3.35 9.16 -24.26
CA HIS A 42 3.13 8.61 -25.59
C HIS A 42 3.41 7.10 -25.62
N ASP A 43 3.12 6.49 -26.77
CA ASP A 43 3.30 5.04 -27.01
C ASP A 43 2.68 4.12 -25.93
N PRO A 44 1.41 4.30 -25.54
CA PRO A 44 0.76 3.40 -24.60
C PRO A 44 0.52 2.04 -25.26
N ARG A 45 0.83 0.94 -24.58
CA ARG A 45 0.71 -0.42 -25.11
C ARG A 45 0.48 -1.44 -24.01
N ILE A 46 -0.26 -2.51 -24.33
CA ILE A 46 -0.33 -3.72 -23.51
C ILE A 46 0.41 -4.81 -24.28
N GLU A 47 1.42 -5.39 -23.65
CA GLU A 47 2.31 -6.37 -24.28
C GLU A 47 2.66 -7.50 -23.29
N PRO A 48 3.26 -8.61 -23.75
CA PRO A 48 3.63 -9.70 -22.85
C PRO A 48 4.56 -9.24 -21.73
N TYR A 49 4.34 -9.74 -20.52
CA TYR A 49 5.23 -9.49 -19.38
C TYR A 49 6.64 -9.99 -19.70
N LYS A 50 7.63 -9.10 -19.66
CA LYS A 50 9.03 -9.38 -19.97
C LYS A 50 9.97 -8.51 -19.15
N PRO A 51 11.26 -8.90 -19.02
CA PRO A 51 12.29 -8.02 -18.47
C PRO A 51 12.33 -6.67 -19.21
N ILE A 52 12.57 -5.60 -18.45
CA ILE A 52 12.72 -4.25 -19.01
C ILE A 52 14.21 -4.01 -19.28
N GLU A 53 14.57 -3.75 -20.54
CA GLU A 53 15.90 -3.27 -20.89
C GLU A 53 16.09 -1.83 -20.38
N ILE A 54 17.19 -1.60 -19.66
CA ILE A 54 17.51 -0.31 -19.07
C ILE A 54 18.98 0.01 -19.29
N ASP A 55 19.27 1.26 -19.63
CA ASP A 55 20.64 1.74 -19.75
C ASP A 55 21.35 1.70 -18.37
N PRO A 56 22.61 1.25 -18.28
CA PRO A 56 23.33 1.22 -17.00
C PRO A 56 23.46 2.58 -16.32
N SER A 57 23.42 3.67 -17.08
CA SER A 57 23.45 5.06 -16.59
C SER A 57 22.06 5.66 -16.36
N ALA A 58 20.99 4.87 -16.46
CA ALA A 58 19.62 5.33 -16.22
C ALA A 58 19.48 5.92 -14.81
N MET A 59 18.97 7.15 -14.71
CA MET A 59 18.90 7.90 -13.45
C MET A 59 18.18 7.19 -12.30
N VAL A 60 17.20 6.31 -12.59
CA VAL A 60 16.54 5.50 -11.53
C VAL A 60 17.52 4.59 -10.79
N LEU A 61 18.55 4.06 -11.47
CA LEU A 61 19.53 3.15 -10.89
C LEU A 61 20.52 3.87 -9.95
N HIS A 62 20.69 5.19 -10.12
CA HIS A 62 21.68 5.99 -9.39
C HIS A 62 21.06 6.92 -8.35
N TYR A 63 19.89 7.49 -8.65
CA TYR A 63 19.26 8.54 -7.81
C TYR A 63 17.84 8.20 -7.39
N GLY A 64 17.33 7.01 -7.71
CA GLY A 64 16.07 6.49 -7.16
C GLY A 64 14.82 7.31 -7.50
N GLN A 65 14.83 8.12 -8.58
CA GLN A 65 13.68 8.89 -9.04
C GLN A 65 12.59 7.94 -9.60
N ALA A 66 11.82 7.35 -8.68
CA ALA A 66 10.78 6.38 -8.97
C ALA A 66 9.64 6.43 -7.94
N ILE A 67 8.42 6.21 -8.42
CA ILE A 67 7.20 6.09 -7.62
C ILE A 67 6.45 4.81 -7.98
N PHE A 68 5.61 4.36 -7.07
CA PHE A 68 4.75 3.21 -7.32
C PHE A 68 3.39 3.37 -6.64
N GLU A 69 2.43 2.54 -7.05
CA GLU A 69 1.18 2.35 -6.33
C GLU A 69 0.89 0.87 -6.01
N GLY A 70 -0.12 0.66 -5.17
CA GLY A 70 -0.64 -0.65 -4.80
C GLY A 70 -2.15 -0.59 -4.57
N LEU A 71 -2.87 -1.30 -5.43
CA LEU A 71 -4.32 -1.50 -5.36
C LEU A 71 -4.65 -2.95 -5.72
N LYS A 72 -5.92 -3.34 -5.63
CA LYS A 72 -6.37 -4.71 -5.85
C LYS A 72 -7.64 -4.75 -6.71
N ALA A 73 -7.74 -5.81 -7.51
CA ALA A 73 -8.97 -6.26 -8.14
C ALA A 73 -9.44 -7.57 -7.50
N PHE A 74 -10.74 -7.69 -7.30
CA PHE A 74 -11.38 -8.79 -6.59
C PHE A 74 -12.41 -9.45 -7.51
N SER A 75 -12.46 -10.78 -7.49
CA SER A 75 -13.57 -11.52 -8.09
C SER A 75 -14.80 -11.36 -7.21
N THR A 76 -15.94 -11.10 -7.85
CA THR A 76 -17.27 -11.20 -7.23
C THR A 76 -18.03 -12.36 -7.88
N ASP A 77 -19.27 -12.61 -7.45
CA ASP A 77 -20.13 -13.65 -8.03
C ASP A 77 -20.41 -13.43 -9.52
N SER A 78 -20.40 -12.17 -9.99
CA SER A 78 -20.82 -11.80 -11.34
C SER A 78 -19.77 -11.05 -12.16
N SER A 79 -18.71 -10.52 -11.54
CA SER A 79 -17.75 -9.65 -12.22
C SER A 79 -16.39 -9.58 -11.51
N ILE A 80 -15.55 -8.65 -11.96
CA ILE A 80 -14.33 -8.21 -11.28
C ILE A 80 -14.52 -6.74 -10.93
N GLN A 81 -14.06 -6.33 -9.75
CA GLN A 81 -14.13 -4.94 -9.32
C GLN A 81 -12.88 -4.50 -8.58
N MET A 82 -12.65 -3.19 -8.54
CA MET A 82 -11.51 -2.56 -7.86
C MET A 82 -12.01 -1.68 -6.71
N PHE A 83 -11.19 -1.59 -5.66
CA PHE A 83 -11.47 -0.75 -4.50
C PHE A 83 -10.73 0.59 -4.58
N ARG A 84 -11.48 1.68 -4.71
CA ARG A 84 -11.02 3.09 -4.74
C ARG A 84 -9.87 3.40 -5.73
N PRO A 85 -9.83 2.84 -6.95
CA PRO A 85 -8.68 3.03 -7.86
C PRO A 85 -8.47 4.49 -8.26
N LYS A 86 -9.54 5.30 -8.29
CA LYS A 86 -9.44 6.75 -8.56
C LYS A 86 -8.60 7.46 -7.50
N ASP A 87 -8.74 7.08 -6.23
CA ASP A 87 -7.96 7.68 -5.14
C ASP A 87 -6.49 7.22 -5.16
N ASN A 88 -6.24 5.98 -5.61
CA ASN A 88 -4.88 5.51 -5.90
C ASN A 88 -4.21 6.36 -6.98
N LEU A 89 -4.90 6.61 -8.10
CA LEU A 89 -4.35 7.40 -9.21
C LEU A 89 -4.10 8.87 -8.82
N LYS A 90 -5.00 9.48 -8.05
CA LYS A 90 -4.76 10.81 -7.45
C LYS A 90 -3.50 10.82 -6.58
N ARG A 91 -3.30 9.79 -5.75
CA ARG A 91 -2.10 9.68 -4.89
C ARG A 91 -0.84 9.40 -5.71
N PHE A 92 -0.96 8.67 -6.81
CA PHE A 92 0.14 8.42 -7.75
C PHE A 92 0.63 9.74 -8.36
N ASN A 93 -0.29 10.60 -8.83
CA ASN A 93 0.04 11.94 -9.31
C ASN A 93 0.59 12.85 -8.21
N ARG A 94 0.07 12.80 -6.98
CA ARG A 94 0.69 13.51 -5.83
C ARG A 94 2.14 13.10 -5.63
N SER A 95 2.43 11.80 -5.70
CA SER A 95 3.79 11.27 -5.57
C SER A 95 4.67 11.70 -6.75
N ALA A 96 4.11 11.78 -7.96
CA ALA A 96 4.80 12.24 -9.15
C ALA A 96 5.28 13.70 -8.98
N ARG A 97 4.39 14.58 -8.52
CA ARG A 97 4.74 15.98 -8.21
C ARG A 97 5.88 16.09 -7.21
N THR A 98 5.85 15.30 -6.13
CA THR A 98 6.91 15.29 -5.11
C THR A 98 8.29 14.95 -5.67
N LEU A 99 8.37 14.11 -6.71
CA LEU A 99 9.64 13.71 -7.34
C LEU A 99 9.89 14.37 -8.70
N CYS A 100 9.22 15.47 -9.02
CA CYS A 100 9.34 16.16 -10.32
C CYS A 100 9.08 15.24 -11.53
N ILE A 101 8.22 14.24 -11.35
CA ILE A 101 7.78 13.33 -12.41
C ILE A 101 6.51 13.92 -13.05
N PRO A 102 6.39 13.92 -14.39
CA PRO A 102 5.16 14.33 -15.08
C PRO A 102 3.95 13.51 -14.63
N GLU A 103 2.84 14.19 -14.35
CA GLU A 103 1.58 13.54 -13.98
C GLU A 103 0.98 12.77 -15.16
N ILE A 104 0.27 11.68 -14.86
CA ILE A 104 -0.50 10.92 -15.85
C ILE A 104 -1.95 11.40 -15.87
N ASP A 105 -2.62 11.24 -17.01
CA ASP A 105 -4.08 11.35 -17.09
C ASP A 105 -4.70 10.16 -16.32
N GLU A 106 -5.38 10.46 -15.21
CA GLU A 106 -5.99 9.47 -14.32
C GLU A 106 -7.09 8.66 -15.01
N ALA A 107 -7.91 9.30 -15.87
CA ALA A 107 -8.99 8.61 -16.58
C ALA A 107 -8.43 7.66 -17.64
N PHE A 108 -7.38 8.09 -18.35
CA PHE A 108 -6.66 7.24 -19.29
C PHE A 108 -5.98 6.06 -18.59
N ALA A 109 -5.29 6.30 -17.48
CA ALA A 109 -4.63 5.25 -16.71
C ALA A 109 -5.63 4.22 -16.14
N LEU A 110 -6.79 4.68 -15.67
CA LEU A 110 -7.88 3.79 -15.25
C LEU A 110 -8.40 2.94 -16.41
N THR A 111 -8.56 3.54 -17.59
CA THR A 111 -8.98 2.82 -18.81
C THR A 111 -7.96 1.76 -19.23
N ALA A 112 -6.67 2.10 -19.18
CA ALA A 112 -5.58 1.17 -19.46
C ALA A 112 -5.56 -0.01 -18.46
N LEU A 113 -5.73 0.28 -17.18
CA LEU A 113 -5.81 -0.71 -16.12
C LEU A 113 -6.98 -1.68 -16.34
N LYS A 114 -8.18 -1.17 -16.63
CA LYS A 114 -9.35 -2.02 -16.92
C LYS A 114 -9.13 -2.92 -18.13
N LYS A 115 -8.51 -2.40 -19.20
CA LYS A 115 -8.15 -3.20 -20.37
C LYS A 115 -7.16 -4.32 -20.03
N LEU A 116 -6.14 -4.02 -19.22
CA LEU A 116 -5.15 -4.99 -18.79
C LEU A 116 -5.78 -6.10 -17.92
N ILE A 117 -6.60 -5.74 -16.91
CA ILE A 117 -7.29 -6.72 -16.08
C ILE A 117 -8.28 -7.56 -16.90
N ASN A 118 -9.00 -6.96 -17.85
CA ASN A 118 -9.90 -7.71 -18.72
C ASN A 118 -9.16 -8.72 -19.61
N LEU A 119 -7.98 -8.36 -20.11
CA LEU A 119 -7.12 -9.28 -20.88
C LEU A 119 -6.64 -10.44 -20.00
N ASP A 120 -6.15 -10.13 -18.80
CA ASP A 120 -5.62 -11.10 -17.83
C ASP A 120 -6.66 -11.59 -16.82
N ARG A 121 -7.96 -11.52 -17.15
CA ARG A 121 -9.05 -11.76 -16.19
C ARG A 121 -9.03 -13.14 -15.51
N LYS A 122 -8.42 -14.13 -16.17
CA LYS A 122 -8.28 -15.50 -15.63
C LYS A 122 -7.29 -15.58 -14.46
N TRP A 123 -6.41 -14.58 -14.32
CA TRP A 123 -5.48 -14.43 -13.21
C TRP A 123 -6.11 -13.86 -11.95
N VAL A 124 -7.35 -13.35 -12.00
CA VAL A 124 -8.05 -12.91 -10.80
C VAL A 124 -8.49 -14.14 -10.01
N PRO A 125 -7.89 -14.41 -8.84
CA PRO A 125 -8.22 -15.59 -8.08
C PRO A 125 -9.63 -15.47 -7.49
N LYS A 126 -10.27 -16.61 -7.25
CA LYS A 126 -11.69 -16.68 -6.86
C LYS A 126 -11.88 -17.03 -5.40
N SER A 127 -10.86 -17.61 -4.78
CA SER A 127 -10.92 -18.03 -3.38
C SER A 127 -11.01 -16.83 -2.45
N HIS A 128 -11.81 -16.94 -1.38
CA HIS A 128 -11.87 -15.88 -0.39
C HIS A 128 -10.49 -15.68 0.27
N GLY A 129 -10.14 -14.42 0.55
CA GLY A 129 -8.81 -14.05 1.06
C GLY A 129 -7.74 -13.86 -0.02
N THR A 130 -8.08 -14.04 -1.30
CA THR A 130 -7.17 -13.82 -2.44
C THR A 130 -7.63 -12.67 -3.33
N SER A 131 -6.70 -12.07 -4.07
CA SER A 131 -7.00 -10.96 -4.99
C SER A 131 -5.96 -10.85 -6.10
N LEU A 132 -6.24 -10.07 -7.13
CA LEU A 132 -5.23 -9.65 -8.10
C LEU A 132 -4.64 -8.32 -7.65
N TYR A 133 -3.40 -8.33 -7.18
CA TYR A 133 -2.67 -7.12 -6.84
C TYR A 133 -2.18 -6.39 -8.10
N ILE A 134 -2.36 -5.08 -8.12
CA ILE A 134 -2.05 -4.19 -9.22
C ILE A 134 -0.91 -3.27 -8.76
N ARG A 135 0.15 -3.18 -9.56
CA ARG A 135 1.35 -2.39 -9.27
C ARG A 135 1.67 -1.43 -10.41
N PRO A 136 1.11 -0.20 -10.39
CA PRO A 136 1.52 0.91 -11.24
C PRO A 136 2.88 1.45 -10.78
N ILE A 137 3.79 1.76 -11.72
CA ILE A 137 5.16 2.23 -11.43
C ILE A 137 5.56 3.28 -12.46
N ILE A 138 6.22 4.37 -12.03
CA ILE A 138 6.98 5.26 -12.92
C ILE A 138 8.45 5.25 -12.51
N ILE A 139 9.34 5.09 -13.49
CA ILE A 139 10.80 5.19 -13.33
C ILE A 139 11.38 6.24 -14.27
N ALA A 140 12.42 6.96 -13.81
CA ALA A 140 13.27 7.80 -14.62
C ALA A 140 14.19 6.97 -15.53
N THR A 141 14.25 7.31 -16.82
CA THR A 141 14.96 6.51 -17.84
C THR A 141 16.12 7.23 -18.53
N ASP A 142 16.40 8.50 -18.19
CA ASP A 142 17.50 9.25 -18.80
C ASP A 142 18.85 8.56 -18.54
N PRO A 143 19.68 8.29 -19.57
CA PRO A 143 21.04 7.78 -19.41
C PRO A 143 21.97 8.94 -19.02
N TYR A 144 21.97 9.31 -17.74
CA TYR A 144 22.62 10.54 -17.26
C TYR A 144 23.07 10.45 -15.79
N LEU A 145 24.34 10.77 -15.52
CA LEU A 145 24.94 10.73 -14.18
C LEU A 145 25.00 12.10 -13.48
N GLY A 146 24.45 13.16 -14.08
CA GLY A 146 24.28 14.42 -13.36
C GLY A 146 22.97 14.41 -12.57
N VAL A 147 22.97 15.03 -11.38
CA VAL A 147 21.76 15.12 -10.55
C VAL A 147 20.84 16.21 -11.09
N ARG A 148 19.69 15.81 -11.64
CA ARG A 148 18.55 16.67 -12.03
C ARG A 148 17.26 15.84 -12.02
N ALA A 149 16.13 16.43 -12.40
CA ALA A 149 14.96 15.64 -12.77
C ALA A 149 15.15 15.04 -14.18
N SER A 150 14.74 13.79 -14.37
CA SER A 150 14.79 13.13 -15.68
C SER A 150 13.89 13.81 -16.72
N HIS A 151 14.25 13.70 -17.99
CA HIS A 151 13.47 14.19 -19.13
C HIS A 151 12.68 13.06 -19.82
N THR A 152 13.06 11.82 -19.58
CA THR A 152 12.35 10.62 -20.04
C THR A 152 11.93 9.75 -18.86
N TYR A 153 10.76 9.13 -18.99
CA TYR A 153 10.22 8.23 -17.97
C TYR A 153 9.51 7.06 -18.64
N ARG A 154 9.33 5.98 -17.89
CA ARG A 154 8.44 4.87 -18.25
C ARG A 154 7.40 4.65 -17.17
N PHE A 155 6.13 4.73 -17.54
CA PHE A 155 4.99 4.29 -16.75
C PHE A 155 4.63 2.86 -17.15
N PHE A 156 4.49 1.97 -16.17
CA PHE A 156 4.05 0.61 -16.45
C PHE A 156 3.19 0.04 -15.32
N ILE A 157 2.37 -0.94 -15.65
CA ILE A 157 1.51 -1.65 -14.69
C ILE A 157 1.77 -3.15 -14.82
N ILE A 158 2.08 -3.78 -13.69
CA ILE A 158 2.17 -5.25 -13.58
C ILE A 158 1.09 -5.76 -12.63
N LEU A 159 0.66 -7.00 -12.86
CA LEU A 159 -0.37 -7.67 -12.07
C LEU A 159 0.21 -8.93 -11.43
N SER A 160 -0.24 -9.24 -10.22
CA SER A 160 0.20 -10.40 -9.45
C SER A 160 -0.97 -11.01 -8.67
N PRO A 161 -1.34 -12.29 -8.86
CA PRO A 161 -2.29 -12.94 -7.97
C PRO A 161 -1.66 -13.11 -6.59
N VAL A 162 -2.39 -12.75 -5.53
CA VAL A 162 -1.88 -12.77 -4.15
C VAL A 162 -2.89 -13.40 -3.19
N GLY A 163 -2.36 -14.14 -2.22
CA GLY A 163 -3.08 -14.58 -1.02
C GLY A 163 -2.83 -13.65 0.17
N ALA A 164 -2.74 -14.25 1.37
CA ALA A 164 -2.44 -13.53 2.61
C ALA A 164 -1.07 -12.81 2.54
N TYR A 165 -1.01 -11.60 3.13
CA TYR A 165 0.22 -10.81 3.14
C TYR A 165 1.24 -11.32 4.16
N TYR A 166 0.79 -11.67 5.36
CA TYR A 166 1.60 -12.28 6.41
C TYR A 166 1.35 -13.79 6.45
N ALA A 167 2.35 -14.55 6.87
CA ALA A 167 2.22 -16.01 7.07
C ALA A 167 1.13 -16.32 8.11
N GLU A 168 0.97 -15.43 9.09
CA GLU A 168 -0.03 -15.45 10.14
C GLU A 168 -1.45 -15.07 9.63
N GLY A 169 -1.59 -14.64 8.37
CA GLY A 169 -2.88 -14.19 7.83
C GLY A 169 -3.42 -12.96 8.54
N PHE A 170 -4.64 -13.05 9.07
CA PHE A 170 -5.28 -12.00 9.87
C PHE A 170 -5.00 -12.13 11.38
N ASN A 171 -4.15 -13.08 11.80
CA ASN A 171 -3.79 -13.19 13.21
C ASN A 171 -2.92 -12.00 13.66
N PRO A 172 -2.95 -11.65 14.97
CA PRO A 172 -2.20 -10.52 15.48
C PRO A 172 -0.68 -10.67 15.31
N VAL A 173 -0.04 -9.58 14.89
CA VAL A 173 1.42 -9.51 14.73
C VAL A 173 2.11 -8.90 15.95
N LYS A 174 3.43 -9.09 16.03
CA LYS A 174 4.28 -8.44 17.04
C LYS A 174 4.98 -7.25 16.43
N ILE A 175 4.96 -6.11 17.11
CA ILE A 175 5.59 -4.88 16.63
C ILE A 175 6.66 -4.36 17.59
N TRP A 176 7.70 -3.76 17.03
CA TRP A 176 8.80 -3.20 17.79
C TRP A 176 8.96 -1.71 17.49
N VAL A 177 8.91 -0.89 18.52
CA VAL A 177 9.18 0.55 18.41
C VAL A 177 10.66 0.78 18.18
N THR A 178 11.01 1.36 17.04
CA THR A 178 12.39 1.80 16.77
C THR A 178 12.61 3.21 17.33
N THR A 179 13.71 3.39 18.06
CA THR A 179 14.16 4.71 18.55
C THR A 179 15.30 5.27 17.71
N ASP A 180 16.03 4.41 17.01
CA ASP A 180 17.27 4.79 16.32
C ASP A 180 17.00 5.24 14.88
N HIS A 181 15.97 4.67 14.24
CA HIS A 181 15.64 4.93 12.83
C HIS A 181 14.37 5.77 12.66
N VAL A 182 14.37 6.64 11.66
CA VAL A 182 13.20 7.45 11.24
C VAL A 182 12.75 6.96 9.88
N ARG A 183 11.43 6.88 9.69
CA ARG A 183 10.84 6.59 8.38
C ARG A 183 10.83 7.82 7.46
N ALA A 184 10.35 8.94 7.97
CA ALA A 184 10.30 10.22 7.27
C ALA A 184 10.28 11.40 8.26
N VAL A 185 10.51 12.61 7.74
CA VAL A 185 10.40 13.88 8.47
C VAL A 185 9.47 14.83 7.71
N PRO A 186 8.77 15.77 8.40
CA PRO A 186 8.06 16.85 7.72
C PRO A 186 8.99 17.63 6.78
N GLY A 187 8.51 17.91 5.56
CA GLY A 187 9.32 18.50 4.49
C GLY A 187 10.16 17.51 3.68
N GLY A 188 10.21 16.23 4.11
CA GLY A 188 10.74 15.14 3.31
C GLY A 188 9.72 14.58 2.32
N VAL A 189 9.95 13.35 1.84
CA VAL A 189 9.07 12.69 0.86
C VAL A 189 8.11 11.67 1.49
N GLY A 190 7.86 11.79 2.81
CA GLY A 190 7.10 10.81 3.59
C GLY A 190 5.65 10.61 3.14
N GLU A 191 5.02 11.65 2.59
CA GLU A 191 3.64 11.62 2.10
C GLU A 191 3.50 11.06 0.67
N ALA A 192 4.63 10.82 0.00
CA ALA A 192 4.70 10.27 -1.35
C ALA A 192 5.10 8.79 -1.32
N LYS A 193 4.56 8.00 -2.25
CA LYS A 193 4.86 6.57 -2.37
C LYS A 193 6.06 6.35 -3.30
N THR A 194 7.24 6.73 -2.79
CA THR A 194 8.52 6.70 -3.51
C THR A 194 9.29 5.41 -3.23
N ALA A 195 10.15 4.97 -4.16
CA ALA A 195 11.02 3.82 -3.91
C ALA A 195 12.01 4.09 -2.74
N GLY A 196 12.53 5.32 -2.64
CA GLY A 196 13.51 5.71 -1.62
C GLY A 196 13.03 5.55 -0.19
N ASN A 197 11.76 5.86 0.10
CA ASN A 197 11.16 5.67 1.44
C ASN A 197 11.24 4.22 1.93
N TYR A 198 11.08 3.26 1.02
CA TYR A 198 11.04 1.83 1.36
C TYR A 198 12.47 1.27 1.44
N ALA A 199 13.37 1.72 0.57
CA ALA A 199 14.79 1.36 0.67
C ALA A 199 15.38 1.80 2.01
N ALA A 200 15.07 3.02 2.46
CA ALA A 200 15.54 3.57 3.74
C ALA A 200 14.98 2.81 4.96
N SER A 201 13.83 2.13 4.83
CA SER A 201 13.22 1.40 5.95
C SER A 201 13.77 -0.01 6.16
N LEU A 202 14.47 -0.58 5.18
CA LEU A 202 14.84 -2.01 5.18
C LEU A 202 15.68 -2.41 6.39
N TYR A 203 16.66 -1.59 6.76
CA TYR A 203 17.59 -1.92 7.85
C TYR A 203 16.85 -2.13 9.19
N ALA A 204 16.00 -1.18 9.59
CA ALA A 204 15.23 -1.30 10.83
C ALA A 204 14.22 -2.47 10.77
N GLY A 205 13.66 -2.75 9.59
CA GLY A 205 12.80 -3.91 9.37
C GLY A 205 13.53 -5.24 9.62
N GLU A 206 14.74 -5.38 9.07
CA GLU A 206 15.60 -6.56 9.28
C GLU A 206 16.01 -6.70 10.75
N GLU A 207 16.29 -5.60 11.44
CA GLU A 207 16.56 -5.65 12.88
C GLU A 207 15.33 -6.13 13.67
N ALA A 208 14.12 -5.71 13.30
CA ALA A 208 12.89 -6.18 13.94
C ALA A 208 12.71 -7.69 13.79
N VAL A 209 12.89 -8.19 12.56
CA VAL A 209 12.79 -9.63 12.28
C VAL A 209 13.84 -10.41 13.07
N LYS A 210 15.09 -9.94 13.13
CA LYS A 210 16.16 -10.56 13.93
C LYS A 210 15.82 -10.62 15.43
N ASN A 211 15.03 -9.68 15.93
CA ASN A 211 14.58 -9.64 17.32
C ASN A 211 13.22 -10.33 17.54
N GLY A 212 12.68 -11.03 16.54
CA GLY A 212 11.43 -11.80 16.65
C GLY A 212 10.15 -10.98 16.49
N TYR A 213 10.24 -9.79 15.87
CA TYR A 213 9.12 -8.90 15.60
C TYR A 213 8.80 -8.84 14.10
N THR A 214 7.52 -8.78 13.75
CA THR A 214 7.04 -8.79 12.36
C THR A 214 7.23 -7.43 11.69
N GLN A 215 7.05 -6.33 12.42
CA GLN A 215 7.11 -4.98 11.90
C GLN A 215 7.70 -3.98 12.89
N VAL A 216 8.24 -2.89 12.35
CA VAL A 216 8.68 -1.72 13.11
C VAL A 216 7.50 -0.77 13.34
N LEU A 217 7.36 -0.22 14.55
CA LEU A 217 6.55 0.96 14.80
C LEU A 217 7.45 2.20 14.72
N TRP A 218 7.11 3.11 13.81
CA TRP A 218 7.86 4.33 13.56
C TRP A 218 7.44 5.44 14.50
N LEU A 219 8.42 6.09 15.13
CA LEU A 219 8.25 7.35 15.82
C LEU A 219 8.62 8.52 14.90
N ASP A 220 8.03 9.69 15.18
CA ASP A 220 8.25 10.92 14.45
C ASP A 220 9.74 11.30 14.42
N GLY A 221 10.19 11.83 13.29
CA GLY A 221 11.60 12.12 13.09
C GLY A 221 12.15 13.35 13.81
N ILE A 222 11.31 14.12 14.52
CA ILE A 222 11.73 15.36 15.19
C ILE A 222 11.96 15.10 16.68
N GLU A 223 10.92 14.65 17.38
CA GLU A 223 10.90 14.47 18.83
C GLU A 223 11.13 13.02 19.24
N ARG A 224 11.10 12.07 18.30
CA ARG A 224 11.23 10.61 18.54
C ARG A 224 10.26 10.14 19.62
N LYS A 225 9.03 10.64 19.59
CA LYS A 225 8.05 10.47 20.67
C LYS A 225 6.66 10.10 20.16
N TYR A 226 6.24 10.71 19.07
CA TYR A 226 4.91 10.53 18.51
C TYR A 226 4.89 9.37 17.53
N VAL A 227 3.90 8.50 17.62
CA VAL A 227 3.78 7.38 16.69
C VAL A 227 3.28 7.88 15.34
N GLU A 228 3.83 7.33 14.25
CA GLU A 228 3.44 7.68 12.88
C GLU A 228 2.82 6.50 12.10
N GLU A 229 3.59 5.44 11.85
CA GLU A 229 3.20 4.30 11.01
C GLU A 229 3.76 2.99 11.57
N VAL A 230 3.23 1.85 11.13
CA VAL A 230 3.74 0.50 11.43
C VAL A 230 4.19 -0.19 10.15
N GLY A 231 5.49 -0.42 9.99
CA GLY A 231 6.08 -0.95 8.77
C GLY A 231 5.79 -0.03 7.58
N SER A 232 4.98 -0.52 6.65
CA SER A 232 4.47 0.24 5.50
C SER A 232 2.94 0.48 5.56
N MET A 233 2.38 0.53 6.76
CA MET A 233 0.95 0.69 7.02
C MET A 233 0.72 1.87 7.97
N ASN A 234 -0.40 2.58 7.81
CA ASN A 234 -0.87 3.49 8.86
C ASN A 234 -1.27 2.69 10.10
N ILE A 235 -1.31 3.34 11.26
CA ILE A 235 -1.61 2.69 12.54
C ILE A 235 -2.81 3.33 13.24
N PHE A 236 -3.58 2.49 13.94
CA PHE A 236 -4.74 2.86 14.72
C PHE A 236 -4.66 2.30 16.13
N PHE A 237 -5.27 3.02 17.07
CA PHE A 237 -5.39 2.67 18.48
C PHE A 237 -6.84 2.79 18.91
N VAL A 238 -7.37 1.77 19.57
CA VAL A 238 -8.64 1.87 20.30
C VAL A 238 -8.29 2.07 21.76
N ILE A 239 -8.50 3.28 22.28
CA ILE A 239 -8.28 3.63 23.69
C ILE A 239 -9.62 4.10 24.24
N ASP A 240 -10.08 3.45 25.30
CA ASP A 240 -11.45 3.59 25.79
C ASP A 240 -12.44 3.32 24.64
N ASP A 241 -13.32 4.27 24.30
CA ASP A 241 -14.28 4.18 23.19
C ASP A 241 -13.87 5.01 21.96
N GLU A 242 -12.59 5.43 21.89
CA GLU A 242 -12.07 6.27 20.81
C GLU A 242 -11.17 5.50 19.85
N LEU A 243 -11.43 5.65 18.55
CA LEU A 243 -10.53 5.21 17.48
C LEU A 243 -9.59 6.36 17.12
N ILE A 244 -8.32 6.23 17.51
CA ILE A 244 -7.29 7.26 17.34
C ILE A 244 -6.30 6.81 16.28
N THR A 245 -5.93 7.73 15.38
CA THR A 245 -4.83 7.54 14.43
C THR A 245 -3.96 8.79 14.36
N PRO A 246 -2.64 8.67 14.12
CA PRO A 246 -1.78 9.81 13.87
C PRO A 246 -2.35 10.74 12.79
N MET A 247 -2.40 12.05 13.08
CA MET A 247 -2.81 13.07 12.11
C MET A 247 -1.81 13.19 10.95
N LEU A 248 -2.28 13.52 9.75
CA LEU A 248 -1.40 13.73 8.58
C LEU A 248 -0.55 14.99 8.79
N SER A 249 0.73 14.79 9.12
CA SER A 249 1.66 15.83 9.59
C SER A 249 2.75 16.24 8.60
N GLY A 250 2.69 15.80 7.33
CA GLY A 250 3.79 16.01 6.37
C GLY A 250 4.80 14.86 6.29
N SER A 251 4.66 13.85 7.17
CA SER A 251 5.58 12.71 7.32
C SER A 251 4.86 11.36 7.34
N ILE A 252 3.54 11.32 7.13
CA ILE A 252 2.74 10.10 7.15
C ILE A 252 2.09 9.91 5.78
N LEU A 253 2.21 8.72 5.20
CA LEU A 253 1.55 8.43 3.92
C LEU A 253 0.01 8.48 4.10
N PRO A 254 -0.74 9.30 3.33
CA PRO A 254 -2.19 9.28 3.36
C PRO A 254 -2.71 7.97 2.73
N GLY A 255 -2.89 6.96 3.58
CA GLY A 255 -3.39 5.64 3.20
C GLY A 255 -4.86 5.68 2.79
N ILE A 256 -5.20 5.04 1.68
CA ILE A 256 -6.60 4.89 1.23
C ILE A 256 -7.37 3.97 2.19
N THR A 257 -6.73 2.92 2.71
CA THR A 257 -7.36 2.07 3.74
C THR A 257 -7.53 2.81 5.06
N ARG A 258 -6.59 3.68 5.45
CA ARG A 258 -6.72 4.57 6.61
C ARG A 258 -7.95 5.46 6.46
N ASP A 259 -8.08 6.10 5.31
CA ASP A 259 -9.23 6.95 4.99
C ASP A 259 -10.56 6.18 5.06
N SER A 260 -10.62 4.99 4.44
CA SER A 260 -11.80 4.12 4.51
C SER A 260 -12.16 3.67 5.93
N VAL A 261 -11.16 3.35 6.77
CA VAL A 261 -11.38 3.04 8.20
C VAL A 261 -12.03 4.22 8.92
N MET A 262 -11.52 5.44 8.70
CA MET A 262 -12.03 6.65 9.33
C MET A 262 -13.46 6.96 8.88
N GLU A 263 -13.77 6.84 7.58
CA GLU A 263 -15.12 7.07 7.05
C GLU A 263 -16.13 6.05 7.58
N LEU A 264 -15.79 4.75 7.59
CA LEU A 264 -16.67 3.70 8.14
C LEU A 264 -16.91 3.89 9.64
N ALA A 265 -15.85 4.11 10.42
CA ALA A 265 -15.97 4.30 11.86
C ALA A 265 -16.85 5.52 12.20
N LYS A 266 -16.69 6.64 11.50
CA LYS A 266 -17.56 7.83 11.62
C LYS A 266 -19.02 7.49 11.29
N SER A 267 -19.26 6.76 10.20
CA SER A 267 -20.62 6.36 9.79
C SER A 267 -21.33 5.47 10.82
N TRP A 268 -20.57 4.73 11.64
CA TRP A 268 -21.10 3.89 12.72
C TRP A 268 -21.23 4.61 14.05
N GLY A 269 -20.95 5.92 14.10
CA GLY A 269 -20.98 6.70 15.33
C GLY A 269 -19.80 6.44 16.29
N ILE A 270 -18.74 5.77 15.83
CA ILE A 270 -17.52 5.60 16.61
C ILE A 270 -16.80 6.95 16.67
N LYS A 271 -16.39 7.37 17.87
CA LYS A 271 -15.62 8.60 18.04
C LYS A 271 -14.23 8.41 17.43
N THR A 272 -13.97 9.13 16.34
CA THR A 272 -12.71 9.06 15.60
C THR A 272 -11.88 10.32 15.82
N VAL A 273 -10.58 10.16 16.07
CA VAL A 273 -9.68 11.28 16.38
C VAL A 273 -8.39 11.17 15.57
N GLU A 274 -8.08 12.23 14.83
CA GLU A 274 -6.79 12.40 14.15
C GLU A 274 -5.95 13.39 14.95
N ARG A 275 -4.92 12.90 15.64
CA ARG A 275 -4.02 13.75 16.44
C ARG A 275 -2.66 13.11 16.61
N LYS A 276 -1.69 13.90 17.10
CA LYS A 276 -0.46 13.33 17.66
C LYS A 276 -0.79 12.44 18.86
N ILE A 277 -0.22 11.24 18.89
CA ILE A 277 -0.30 10.29 20.01
C ILE A 277 1.12 9.85 20.37
N SER A 278 1.51 10.02 21.64
CA SER A 278 2.87 9.67 22.06
C SER A 278 2.98 8.20 22.44
N ILE A 279 4.17 7.60 22.28
CA ILE A 279 4.40 6.24 22.75
C ILE A 279 4.15 6.11 24.27
N ASN A 280 4.49 7.12 25.05
CA ASN A 280 4.23 7.12 26.49
C ASN A 280 2.73 7.09 26.82
N GLU A 281 1.92 7.83 26.06
CA GLU A 281 0.46 7.81 26.20
C GLU A 281 -0.12 6.42 25.94
N ILE A 282 0.40 5.71 24.93
CA ILE A 282 0.01 4.32 24.62
C ILE A 282 0.39 3.39 25.77
N MET A 283 1.60 3.51 26.30
CA MET A 283 2.08 2.69 27.42
C MET A 283 1.28 2.95 28.70
N GLU A 284 0.89 4.21 28.95
CA GLU A 284 0.03 4.60 30.08
C GLU A 284 -1.41 4.10 29.91
N ALA A 285 -1.97 4.22 28.71
CA ALA A 285 -3.28 3.66 28.39
C ALA A 285 -3.31 2.15 28.58
N HIS A 286 -2.23 1.44 28.21
CA HIS A 286 -2.08 0.02 28.52
C HIS A 286 -2.01 -0.22 30.04
N GLY A 287 -1.16 0.50 30.77
CA GLY A 287 -0.99 0.33 32.22
C GLY A 287 -2.27 0.59 33.03
N SER A 288 -3.17 1.42 32.51
CA SER A 288 -4.48 1.72 33.08
C SER A 288 -5.63 0.83 32.54
N GLY A 289 -5.33 -0.12 31.65
CA GLY A 289 -6.33 -1.01 31.05
C GLY A 289 -7.25 -0.36 30.02
N ARG A 290 -6.94 0.86 29.56
CA ARG A 290 -7.72 1.64 28.60
C ARG A 290 -7.39 1.32 27.15
N LEU A 291 -6.15 0.90 26.85
CA LEU A 291 -5.76 0.44 25.51
C LEU A 291 -6.43 -0.91 25.21
N LYS A 292 -7.36 -0.93 24.25
CA LYS A 292 -8.15 -2.11 23.88
C LYS A 292 -7.62 -2.82 22.65
N GLU A 293 -7.29 -2.07 21.60
CA GLU A 293 -6.87 -2.63 20.31
C GLU A 293 -5.78 -1.77 19.66
N ILE A 294 -4.91 -2.40 18.88
CA ILE A 294 -3.96 -1.75 17.98
C ILE A 294 -4.03 -2.50 16.65
N PHE A 295 -4.06 -1.78 15.54
CA PHE A 295 -3.99 -2.40 14.21
C PHE A 295 -3.37 -1.48 13.16
N GLY A 296 -2.63 -2.09 12.23
CA GLY A 296 -2.16 -1.45 11.01
C GLY A 296 -3.23 -1.48 9.91
N SER A 297 -3.19 -0.51 8.99
CA SER A 297 -4.06 -0.48 7.81
C SER A 297 -3.27 -0.23 6.53
N GLY A 298 -3.54 -1.01 5.48
CA GLY A 298 -2.95 -0.82 4.16
C GLY A 298 -3.42 -1.87 3.15
N THR A 299 -3.31 -1.58 1.85
CA THR A 299 -3.87 -2.40 0.77
C THR A 299 -3.53 -3.90 0.87
N ALA A 300 -2.30 -4.24 1.26
CA ALA A 300 -1.81 -5.61 1.22
C ALA A 300 -2.51 -6.52 2.24
N ALA A 301 -2.56 -6.12 3.51
CA ALA A 301 -3.22 -6.86 4.59
C ALA A 301 -4.69 -6.45 4.83
N VAL A 302 -5.16 -5.37 4.19
CA VAL A 302 -6.37 -4.62 4.57
C VAL A 302 -6.20 -4.04 5.97
N LEU A 303 -6.36 -4.86 7.02
CA LEU A 303 -6.02 -4.54 8.41
C LEU A 303 -5.11 -5.62 8.98
N SER A 304 -4.18 -5.22 9.85
CA SER A 304 -3.26 -6.13 10.53
C SER A 304 -3.34 -5.89 12.04
N PRO A 305 -4.02 -6.77 12.80
CA PRO A 305 -4.13 -6.65 14.24
C PRO A 305 -2.75 -6.76 14.91
N VAL A 306 -2.55 -6.10 16.05
CA VAL A 306 -1.31 -6.16 16.83
C VAL A 306 -1.60 -6.77 18.18
N GLY A 307 -0.91 -7.85 18.52
CA GLY A 307 -1.09 -8.56 19.79
C GLY A 307 -0.01 -8.22 20.82
N GLU A 308 1.17 -7.78 20.37
CA GLU A 308 2.31 -7.48 21.22
C GLU A 308 3.04 -6.23 20.71
N LEU A 309 3.42 -5.33 21.61
CA LEU A 309 4.24 -4.15 21.34
C LEU A 309 5.45 -4.17 22.27
N LYS A 310 6.66 -4.03 21.69
CA LYS A 310 7.90 -3.81 22.44
C LYS A 310 8.34 -2.35 22.31
N TYR A 311 8.58 -1.69 23.45
CA TYR A 311 9.19 -0.37 23.54
C TYR A 311 10.30 -0.39 24.60
N ASN A 312 11.55 -0.20 24.15
CA ASN A 312 12.75 -0.44 24.97
C ASN A 312 12.71 -1.87 25.56
N ASP A 313 12.93 -1.98 26.88
CA ASP A 313 12.89 -3.25 27.61
C ASP A 313 11.47 -3.69 27.97
N LYS A 314 10.45 -2.86 27.72
CA LYS A 314 9.06 -3.17 28.07
C LYS A 314 8.36 -3.86 26.90
N ILE A 315 7.71 -4.97 27.21
CA ILE A 315 6.84 -5.70 26.28
C ILE A 315 5.43 -5.65 26.87
N ILE A 316 4.46 -5.25 26.06
CA ILE A 316 3.05 -5.22 26.44
C ILE A 316 2.23 -6.10 25.52
N THR A 317 1.22 -6.77 26.09
CA THR A 317 0.19 -7.48 25.34
C THR A 317 -0.97 -6.53 25.11
N VAL A 318 -1.42 -6.40 23.86
CA VAL A 318 -2.55 -5.53 23.51
C VAL A 318 -3.86 -6.28 23.77
N GLY A 319 -4.73 -5.73 24.61
CA GLY A 319 -5.98 -6.40 24.99
C GLY A 319 -5.70 -7.76 25.63
N ASP A 320 -6.23 -8.84 25.04
CA ASP A 320 -5.95 -10.22 25.41
C ASP A 320 -4.96 -10.93 24.46
N GLY A 321 -4.29 -10.16 23.60
CA GLY A 321 -3.37 -10.64 22.57
C GLY A 321 -4.06 -11.18 21.31
N LYS A 322 -5.40 -11.08 21.21
CA LYS A 322 -6.18 -11.53 20.05
C LYS A 322 -6.69 -10.34 19.23
N VAL A 323 -7.37 -10.65 18.12
CA VAL A 323 -8.04 -9.65 17.30
C VAL A 323 -9.20 -9.03 18.08
N GLY A 324 -9.19 -7.71 18.19
CA GLY A 324 -10.27 -6.97 18.84
C GLY A 324 -11.52 -6.81 17.98
N PRO A 325 -12.69 -6.56 18.60
CA PRO A 325 -13.97 -6.49 17.91
C PRO A 325 -14.09 -5.33 16.92
N ILE A 326 -13.50 -4.16 17.19
CA ILE A 326 -13.54 -3.01 16.27
C ILE A 326 -12.70 -3.33 15.03
N THR A 327 -11.51 -3.87 15.22
CA THR A 327 -10.61 -4.29 14.15
C THR A 327 -11.27 -5.33 13.23
N LEU A 328 -11.88 -6.37 13.82
CA LEU A 328 -12.59 -7.40 13.07
C LEU A 328 -13.76 -6.82 12.27
N ARG A 329 -14.61 -6.01 12.91
CA ARG A 329 -15.76 -5.37 12.25
C ARG A 329 -15.35 -4.50 11.06
N LEU A 330 -14.26 -3.73 11.20
CA LEU A 330 -13.73 -2.91 10.11
C LEU A 330 -13.15 -3.76 8.97
N PHE A 331 -12.43 -4.84 9.31
CA PHE A 331 -11.87 -5.76 8.33
C PHE A 331 -12.98 -6.43 7.51
N ASP A 332 -14.00 -6.98 8.17
CA ASP A 332 -15.13 -7.63 7.54
C ASP A 332 -15.90 -6.65 6.65
N ALA A 333 -16.21 -5.45 7.15
CA ALA A 333 -16.92 -4.45 6.35
C ALA A 333 -16.16 -4.03 5.08
N ILE A 334 -14.85 -3.78 5.18
CA ILE A 334 -14.04 -3.38 4.02
C ILE A 334 -13.94 -4.54 3.03
N THR A 335 -13.68 -5.76 3.51
CA THR A 335 -13.53 -6.93 2.63
C THR A 335 -14.85 -7.33 2.00
N ASP A 336 -15.98 -7.25 2.70
CA ASP A 336 -17.30 -7.52 2.13
C ASP A 336 -17.65 -6.54 1.00
N ILE A 337 -17.28 -5.26 1.13
CA ILE A 337 -17.40 -4.29 0.03
C ILE A 337 -16.49 -4.71 -1.13
N GLN A 338 -15.22 -5.05 -0.86
CA GLN A 338 -14.25 -5.46 -1.88
C GLN A 338 -14.68 -6.70 -2.67
N TYR A 339 -15.26 -7.71 -2.02
CA TYR A 339 -15.78 -8.93 -2.67
C TYR A 339 -17.21 -8.79 -3.19
N GLY A 340 -17.86 -7.62 -3.03
CA GLY A 340 -19.22 -7.38 -3.52
C GLY A 340 -20.31 -8.13 -2.76
N LYS A 341 -20.04 -8.52 -1.50
CA LYS A 341 -20.99 -9.20 -0.60
C LYS A 341 -22.00 -8.25 0.03
N THR A 342 -21.68 -6.96 0.07
CA THR A 342 -22.57 -5.90 0.55
C THR A 342 -22.64 -4.76 -0.45
N LYS A 343 -23.69 -3.94 -0.34
CA LYS A 343 -23.83 -2.74 -1.14
C LYS A 343 -22.77 -1.73 -0.75
N ASP A 344 -22.05 -1.22 -1.75
CA ASP A 344 -21.17 -0.09 -1.57
C ASP A 344 -21.96 1.22 -1.44
N THR A 345 -22.19 1.66 -0.21
CA THR A 345 -22.88 2.92 0.09
C THR A 345 -21.96 4.14 0.02
N MET A 346 -20.65 3.93 -0.13
CA MET A 346 -19.63 4.99 -0.12
C MET A 346 -19.09 5.31 -1.53
N GLU A 347 -19.59 4.61 -2.56
CA GLU A 347 -19.16 4.78 -3.97
C GLU A 347 -17.65 4.56 -4.17
N TRP A 348 -17.10 3.61 -3.41
CA TRP A 348 -15.70 3.20 -3.46
C TRP A 348 -15.38 2.18 -4.55
N ILE A 349 -16.38 1.46 -5.06
CA ILE A 349 -16.20 0.37 -6.01
C ILE A 349 -16.19 0.89 -7.46
N GLU A 350 -15.17 0.47 -8.19
CA GLU A 350 -15.06 0.69 -9.63
C GLU A 350 -15.08 -0.67 -10.35
N PRO A 351 -16.13 -0.97 -11.13
CA PRO A 351 -16.19 -2.18 -11.94
C PRO A 351 -15.10 -2.21 -13.01
N VAL A 352 -14.55 -3.39 -13.28
CA VAL A 352 -13.54 -3.61 -14.35
C VAL A 352 -14.19 -3.69 -15.73
#